data_AF-A0A0S1SKN7-F1
#
_entry.id   AF-A0A0S1SKN7-F1
#
_cell.length_a   1.000
_cell.length_b   1.000
_cell.length_c   1.000
_cell.angle_alpha   90.00
_cell.angle_beta   90.00
_cell.angle_gamma   90.00
#
_symmetry.space_group_name_H-M   'P 1'
#
loop_
_entity.id
_entity.type
_entity.pdbx_description
1 polymer ?
#
loop_
_entity_poly.entity_id
_entity_poly.type
_entity_poly.pdbx_seq_one_letter_code
_entity_poly.pdbx_strand_id
1 'polypeptide(L)'
;MRVLVFGGRGFLGQYFLRIFPDALAPSVDITDATAVAHALDEAQPDVVINAVGRTGSPNVDWCEEHKLETMHANVLGPLVLMEECSKRGIYWVHLSSGCIYEGTKGMKGTKGEKRTKGEQEEGWTEEDEPNFTGSFYARSKALCERAIREFPGMLILRLRMPFDGSSHPKNLITKLAKYARVNDEENSITCLTDFLVATKVLIDRRATGIYNMVNEGVISPYRIMELYREVVDPHHSFERLPLPSQAGVTKVGRSNCVLSTTKLEGEGIRLRPVEEAVRESLFQMKNAASHSEKSDIVNTSFVQ
;
A
#
# COMPACT_ATOMS: atom_id res chain seq x y z
N MET A 1 -15.19 -14.60 14.80
CA MET A 1 -14.46 -13.33 14.94
C MET A 1 -15.27 -12.24 14.28
N ARG A 2 -15.68 -11.22 15.03
CA ARG A 2 -16.39 -10.03 14.55
C ARG A 2 -15.38 -8.98 14.13
N VAL A 3 -15.44 -8.54 12.87
CA VAL A 3 -14.49 -7.57 12.30
C VAL A 3 -15.22 -6.28 11.98
N LEU A 4 -14.64 -5.14 12.39
CA LEU A 4 -15.12 -3.81 12.04
C LEU A 4 -14.07 -3.11 11.16
N VAL A 5 -14.44 -2.71 9.95
CA VAL A 5 -13.54 -2.06 8.98
C VAL A 5 -13.90 -0.58 8.84
N PHE A 6 -13.06 0.30 9.39
CA PHE A 6 -13.15 1.72 9.07
C PHE A 6 -12.53 1.99 7.69
N GLY A 7 -13.21 2.79 6.88
CA GLY A 7 -12.80 3.05 5.50
C GLY A 7 -13.20 1.96 4.50
N GLY A 8 -14.26 1.19 4.79
CA GLY A 8 -14.73 0.09 3.94
C GLY A 8 -15.08 0.47 2.49
N ARG A 9 -15.41 1.74 2.21
CA ARG A 9 -15.62 2.25 0.83
C ARG A 9 -14.33 2.58 0.08
N GLY A 10 -13.19 2.58 0.78
CA GLY A 10 -11.88 2.87 0.21
C GLY A 10 -11.28 1.67 -0.53
N PHE A 11 -10.22 1.93 -1.30
CA PHE A 11 -9.54 0.91 -2.12
C PHE A 11 -9.19 -0.33 -1.31
N LEU A 12 -8.39 -0.21 -0.25
CA LEU A 12 -8.02 -1.35 0.59
C LEU A 12 -9.19 -1.87 1.44
N GLY A 13 -10.07 -0.98 1.91
CA GLY A 13 -11.25 -1.37 2.69
C GLY A 13 -12.13 -2.38 1.95
N GLN A 14 -12.34 -2.17 0.65
CA GLN A 14 -13.08 -3.12 -0.20
C GLN A 14 -12.40 -4.49 -0.28
N TYR A 15 -11.07 -4.58 -0.28
CA TYR A 15 -10.39 -5.88 -0.23
C TYR A 15 -10.55 -6.56 1.14
N PHE A 16 -10.50 -5.79 2.24
CA PHE A 16 -10.76 -6.35 3.56
C PHE A 16 -12.18 -6.90 3.70
N LEU A 17 -13.17 -6.23 3.13
CA LEU A 17 -14.55 -6.73 3.08
C LEU A 17 -14.71 -8.02 2.25
N ARG A 18 -13.82 -8.28 1.27
CA ARG A 18 -13.82 -9.55 0.53
C ARG A 18 -13.29 -10.71 1.36
N ILE A 19 -12.25 -10.49 2.15
CA ILE A 19 -11.64 -11.55 2.99
C ILE A 19 -12.35 -11.72 4.34
N PHE A 20 -13.14 -10.73 4.76
CA PHE A 20 -14.03 -10.78 5.91
C PHE A 20 -15.46 -10.41 5.47
N PRO A 21 -16.21 -11.33 4.83
CA PRO A 21 -17.51 -11.03 4.24
C PRO A 21 -18.57 -10.58 5.26
N ASP A 22 -18.46 -11.03 6.50
CA ASP A 22 -19.35 -10.65 7.60
C ASP A 22 -18.89 -9.39 8.36
N ALA A 23 -17.84 -8.71 7.87
CA ALA A 23 -17.35 -7.51 8.51
C ALA A 23 -18.33 -6.34 8.38
N LEU A 24 -18.48 -5.61 9.47
CA LEU A 24 -19.22 -4.35 9.47
C LEU A 24 -18.31 -3.22 8.98
N ALA A 25 -18.84 -2.30 8.18
CA ALA A 25 -18.10 -1.13 7.69
C ALA A 25 -18.91 0.16 7.90
N PRO A 26 -18.87 0.74 9.11
CA PRO A 26 -19.63 1.93 9.41
C PRO A 26 -19.10 3.13 8.62
N SER A 27 -20.00 4.02 8.24
CA SER A 27 -19.66 5.30 7.62
C SER A 27 -19.45 6.36 8.71
N VAL A 28 -18.38 6.20 9.50
CA VAL A 28 -18.03 7.07 10.64
C VAL A 28 -16.79 7.86 10.31
N ASP A 29 -16.81 9.16 10.65
CA ASP A 29 -15.60 9.97 10.68
C ASP A 29 -14.76 9.55 11.88
N ILE A 30 -13.59 8.98 11.61
CA ILE A 30 -12.71 8.46 12.64
C ILE A 30 -12.06 9.55 13.49
N THR A 31 -12.23 10.84 13.15
CA THR A 31 -11.82 11.97 13.99
C THR A 31 -12.84 12.34 15.06
N ASP A 32 -14.07 11.83 14.97
CA ASP A 32 -15.11 11.98 15.99
C ASP A 32 -15.05 10.82 16.98
N ALA A 33 -14.43 11.07 18.14
CA ALA A 33 -14.29 10.07 19.20
C ALA A 33 -15.64 9.54 19.72
N THR A 34 -16.69 10.36 19.74
CA THR A 34 -18.02 9.93 20.21
C THR A 34 -18.66 8.98 19.20
N ALA A 35 -18.58 9.32 17.92
CA ALA A 35 -19.10 8.45 16.85
C ALA A 35 -18.32 7.13 16.76
N VAL A 36 -16.99 7.18 16.92
CA VAL A 36 -16.15 5.98 16.99
C VAL A 36 -16.54 5.12 18.18
N ALA A 37 -16.64 5.71 19.38
CA ALA A 37 -17.05 5.01 20.60
C ALA A 37 -18.40 4.30 20.41
N HIS A 38 -19.42 5.01 19.89
CA HIS A 38 -20.73 4.44 19.62
C HIS A 38 -20.66 3.27 18.63
N ALA A 39 -19.92 3.41 17.53
CA ALA A 39 -19.78 2.34 16.55
C ALA A 39 -19.08 1.09 17.12
N LEU A 40 -18.09 1.28 17.99
CA LEU A 40 -17.43 0.17 18.69
C LEU A 40 -18.36 -0.50 19.71
N ASP A 41 -19.13 0.30 20.46
CA ASP A 41 -20.05 -0.19 21.49
C ASP A 41 -21.24 -0.95 20.88
N GLU A 42 -21.74 -0.52 19.72
CA GLU A 42 -22.80 -1.20 18.99
C GLU A 42 -22.31 -2.49 18.33
N ALA A 43 -21.17 -2.44 17.64
CA ALA A 43 -20.66 -3.59 16.89
C ALA A 43 -20.00 -4.66 17.79
N GLN A 44 -19.46 -4.26 18.95
CA GLN A 44 -18.69 -5.11 19.87
C GLN A 44 -17.62 -5.95 19.13
N PRO A 45 -16.74 -5.37 18.31
CA PRO A 45 -15.86 -6.14 17.44
C PRO A 45 -14.73 -6.85 18.20
N ASP A 46 -14.32 -8.02 17.69
CA ASP A 46 -13.12 -8.71 18.14
C ASP A 46 -11.85 -8.13 17.50
N VAL A 47 -11.98 -7.52 16.31
CA VAL A 47 -10.91 -6.89 15.53
C VAL A 47 -11.43 -5.61 14.90
N VAL A 48 -10.66 -4.52 15.04
CA VAL A 48 -10.84 -3.30 14.25
C VAL A 48 -9.76 -3.21 13.18
N ILE A 49 -10.14 -2.92 11.95
CA ILE A 49 -9.22 -2.66 10.84
C ILE A 49 -9.38 -1.21 10.39
N ASN A 50 -8.34 -0.42 10.57
CA ASN A 50 -8.28 0.94 10.06
C ASN A 50 -7.68 0.95 8.64
N ALA A 51 -8.56 0.98 7.64
CA ALA A 51 -8.22 1.19 6.24
C ALA A 51 -8.44 2.64 5.77
N VAL A 52 -8.65 3.58 6.70
CA VAL A 52 -8.77 5.00 6.39
C VAL A 52 -7.40 5.60 6.15
N GLY A 53 -7.30 6.40 5.09
CA GLY A 53 -6.12 7.18 4.80
C GLY A 53 -6.31 8.06 3.56
N ARG A 54 -5.71 9.25 3.60
CA ARG A 54 -5.61 10.16 2.47
C ARG A 54 -4.24 9.99 1.82
N THR A 55 -4.25 9.42 0.62
CA THR A 55 -3.08 9.26 -0.25
C THR A 55 -3.03 10.32 -1.37
N GLY A 56 -3.96 11.29 -1.31
CA GLY A 56 -4.21 12.29 -2.34
C GLY A 56 -4.95 11.76 -3.58
N SER A 57 -5.63 12.67 -4.29
CA SER A 57 -6.30 12.40 -5.57
C SER A 57 -5.97 13.55 -6.54
N PRO A 58 -5.37 13.26 -7.72
CA PRO A 58 -5.04 11.94 -8.25
C PRO A 58 -3.78 11.30 -7.64
N ASN A 59 -2.99 12.06 -6.88
CA ASN A 59 -1.72 11.61 -6.31
C ASN A 59 -1.39 12.39 -5.00
N VAL A 60 -0.23 12.07 -4.41
CA VAL A 60 0.23 12.63 -3.14
C VAL A 60 0.50 14.14 -3.14
N ASP A 61 0.63 14.80 -4.30
CA ASP A 61 0.78 16.26 -4.39
C ASP A 61 -0.42 16.97 -3.74
N TRP A 62 -1.61 16.37 -3.82
CA TRP A 62 -2.84 16.87 -3.17
C TRP A 62 -2.64 17.09 -1.66
N CYS A 63 -1.84 16.24 -1.00
CA CYS A 63 -1.61 16.34 0.45
C CYS A 63 -0.75 17.55 0.84
N GLU A 64 0.03 18.15 -0.07
CA GLU A 64 0.75 19.40 0.22
C GLU A 64 -0.19 20.60 0.26
N GLU A 65 -1.24 20.59 -0.56
CA GLU A 65 -2.22 21.67 -0.65
C GLU A 65 -3.34 21.49 0.39
N HIS A 66 -3.57 20.25 0.88
CA HIS A 66 -4.65 19.88 1.81
C HIS A 66 -4.09 19.25 3.10
N LYS A 67 -3.24 20.02 3.79
CA LYS A 67 -2.49 19.53 4.97
C LYS A 67 -3.41 19.20 6.15
N LEU A 68 -4.44 20.01 6.39
CA LEU A 68 -5.37 19.79 7.51
C LEU A 68 -6.16 18.49 7.32
N GLU A 69 -6.73 18.28 6.14
CA GLU A 69 -7.47 17.08 5.78
C GLU A 69 -6.58 15.84 5.83
N THR A 70 -5.31 15.99 5.42
CA THR A 70 -4.32 14.92 5.52
C THR A 70 -4.00 14.60 6.98
N MET A 71 -3.82 15.60 7.86
CA MET A 71 -3.60 15.38 9.29
C MET A 71 -4.81 14.74 9.98
N HIS A 72 -6.02 15.19 9.65
CA HIS A 72 -7.26 14.63 10.19
C HIS A 72 -7.36 13.14 9.88
N ALA A 73 -7.18 12.76 8.61
CA ALA A 73 -7.33 11.37 8.19
C ALA A 73 -6.13 10.47 8.53
N ASN A 74 -4.90 10.98 8.44
CA ASN A 74 -3.70 10.15 8.56
C ASN A 74 -3.08 10.17 9.97
N VAL A 75 -3.46 11.10 10.85
CA VAL A 75 -2.88 11.23 12.19
C VAL A 75 -3.97 11.26 13.25
N LEU A 76 -4.86 12.26 13.23
CA LEU A 76 -5.87 12.44 14.29
C LEU A 76 -6.82 11.24 14.38
N GLY A 77 -7.38 10.80 13.25
CA GLY A 77 -8.30 9.67 13.20
C GLY A 77 -7.69 8.36 13.72
N PRO A 78 -6.49 7.95 13.26
CA PRO A 78 -5.78 6.82 13.83
C PRO A 78 -5.51 6.93 15.34
N LEU A 79 -5.23 8.13 15.87
CA LEU A 79 -5.05 8.33 17.32
C LEU A 79 -6.35 8.13 18.09
N VAL A 80 -7.47 8.64 17.58
CA VAL A 80 -8.80 8.40 18.16
C VAL A 80 -9.13 6.89 18.16
N LEU A 81 -8.91 6.20 17.05
CA LEU A 81 -9.13 4.75 16.97
C LEU A 81 -8.23 3.98 17.95
N MET A 82 -6.95 4.36 18.04
CA MET A 82 -6.01 3.76 18.99
C MET A 82 -6.51 3.91 20.43
N GLU A 83 -6.93 5.11 20.82
CA GLU A 83 -7.44 5.38 22.17
C GLU A 83 -8.73 4.61 22.46
N GLU A 84 -9.72 4.67 21.56
CA GLU A 84 -11.03 4.06 21.77
C GLU A 84 -10.98 2.53 21.73
N CYS A 85 -10.09 1.94 20.92
CA CYS A 85 -9.82 0.49 20.95
C CYS A 85 -9.11 0.10 22.25
N SER A 86 -8.13 0.89 22.70
CA SER A 86 -7.38 0.61 23.94
C SER A 86 -8.27 0.63 25.17
N LYS A 87 -9.18 1.62 25.28
CA LYS A 87 -10.18 1.70 26.37
C LYS A 87 -11.04 0.45 26.50
N ARG A 88 -11.28 -0.24 25.39
CA ARG A 88 -12.15 -1.42 25.29
C ARG A 88 -11.38 -2.75 25.19
N GLY A 89 -10.06 -2.72 25.21
CA GLY A 89 -9.23 -3.90 24.99
C GLY A 89 -9.42 -4.55 23.62
N ILE A 90 -9.81 -3.77 22.61
CA ILE A 90 -10.05 -4.25 21.25
C ILE A 90 -8.72 -4.32 20.50
N TYR A 91 -8.40 -5.49 19.96
CA TYR A 91 -7.28 -5.67 19.05
C TYR A 91 -7.53 -4.91 17.75
N TRP A 92 -6.56 -4.12 17.31
CA TRP A 92 -6.74 -3.29 16.12
C TRP A 92 -5.55 -3.33 15.17
N VAL A 93 -5.85 -3.16 13.89
CA VAL A 93 -4.93 -3.24 12.76
C VAL A 93 -4.90 -1.89 12.06
N HIS A 94 -3.71 -1.30 11.94
CA HIS A 94 -3.49 -0.05 11.21
C HIS A 94 -2.78 -0.29 9.88
N LEU A 95 -3.37 0.17 8.79
CA LEU A 95 -2.69 0.21 7.50
C LEU A 95 -1.76 1.45 7.45
N SER A 96 -0.47 1.21 7.63
CA SER A 96 0.58 2.23 7.52
C SER A 96 1.08 2.37 6.08
N SER A 97 2.32 2.83 5.89
CA SER A 97 2.94 3.00 4.59
C SER A 97 4.44 2.80 4.69
N GLY A 98 5.01 1.98 3.81
CA GLY A 98 6.45 1.88 3.66
C GLY A 98 7.08 3.04 2.87
N CYS A 99 6.27 3.98 2.36
CA CYS A 99 6.74 5.17 1.65
C CYS A 99 7.30 6.26 2.59
N ILE A 100 7.81 5.86 3.76
CA ILE A 100 8.42 6.71 4.79
C ILE A 100 9.95 6.55 4.83
N TYR A 101 10.51 5.75 3.91
CA TYR A 101 11.94 5.57 3.72
C TYR A 101 12.44 5.99 2.32
N GLU A 102 13.73 6.28 2.19
CA GLU A 102 14.45 6.53 0.92
C GLU A 102 15.76 5.74 0.91
N GLY A 103 16.10 5.18 -0.24
CA GLY A 103 17.28 4.34 -0.46
C GLY A 103 17.18 2.94 0.14
N THR A 104 18.32 2.27 0.23
CA THR A 104 18.54 1.00 0.94
C THR A 104 19.33 1.26 2.22
N LYS A 105 19.22 0.36 3.20
CA LYS A 105 19.99 0.44 4.44
C LYS A 105 21.46 0.14 4.15
N GLY A 106 22.36 0.83 4.83
CA GLY A 106 23.80 0.63 4.69
C GLY A 106 24.47 1.35 3.51
N MET A 107 23.70 1.86 2.53
CA MET A 107 24.25 2.75 1.50
C MET A 107 24.58 4.12 2.11
N LYS A 108 25.83 4.29 2.57
CA LYS A 108 26.44 5.60 2.77
C LYS A 108 26.96 6.11 1.42
N GLY A 109 26.08 6.69 0.60
CA GLY A 109 26.44 7.20 -0.72
C GLY A 109 25.42 8.21 -1.22
N THR A 110 25.89 9.24 -1.91
CA THR A 110 25.04 10.30 -2.47
C THR A 110 24.14 9.74 -3.58
N LYS A 111 23.00 10.41 -3.85
CA LYS A 111 22.10 10.08 -4.95
C LYS A 111 22.89 9.78 -6.25
N GLY A 112 22.84 8.55 -6.74
CA GLY A 112 23.35 8.19 -8.06
C GLY A 112 24.61 7.30 -8.12
N GLU A 113 25.15 6.81 -7.01
CA GLU A 113 26.20 5.80 -7.07
C GLU A 113 25.63 4.45 -7.56
N LYS A 114 26.18 3.96 -8.67
CA LYS A 114 25.82 2.66 -9.25
C LYS A 114 26.34 1.54 -8.37
N ARG A 115 25.44 0.57 -8.11
CA ARG A 115 25.66 -0.70 -7.42
C ARG A 115 27.00 -1.35 -7.77
N THR A 116 27.78 -1.73 -6.76
CA THR A 116 28.85 -2.71 -6.93
C THR A 116 28.25 -4.11 -6.95
N LYS A 117 28.52 -4.89 -7.99
CA LYS A 117 27.96 -6.24 -8.16
C LYS A 117 28.50 -7.15 -7.05
N GLY A 118 27.65 -7.51 -6.08
CA GLY A 118 28.00 -8.45 -4.99
C GLY A 118 27.69 -7.97 -3.57
N GLU A 119 27.30 -6.71 -3.38
CA GLU A 119 26.81 -6.23 -2.08
C GLU A 119 25.34 -6.65 -1.87
N GLN A 120 25.05 -7.31 -0.75
CA GLN A 120 23.69 -7.67 -0.38
C GLN A 120 23.02 -6.43 0.19
N GLU A 121 22.10 -5.83 -0.56
CA GLU A 121 21.36 -4.63 -0.12
C GLU A 121 20.50 -4.98 1.10
N GLU A 122 20.81 -4.37 2.25
CA GLU A 122 19.95 -4.48 3.42
C GLU A 122 18.73 -3.58 3.21
N GLY A 123 17.52 -4.12 3.34
CA GLY A 123 16.30 -3.32 3.36
C GLY A 123 16.09 -2.64 4.72
N TRP A 124 15.36 -1.52 4.75
CA TRP A 124 14.94 -0.87 6.00
C TRP A 124 14.04 -1.82 6.81
N THR A 125 14.34 -1.98 8.10
CA THR A 125 13.61 -2.87 9.01
C THR A 125 12.49 -2.12 9.73
N GLU A 126 11.68 -2.84 10.50
CA GLU A 126 10.60 -2.28 11.30
C GLU A 126 11.09 -1.40 12.47
N GLU A 127 12.31 -1.66 12.93
CA GLU A 127 12.96 -0.93 14.02
C GLU A 127 13.70 0.34 13.55
N ASP A 128 13.88 0.51 12.24
CA ASP A 128 14.56 1.69 11.69
C ASP A 128 13.66 2.93 11.72
N GLU A 129 14.24 4.07 12.09
CA GLU A 129 13.51 5.34 12.06
C GLU A 129 13.24 5.81 10.61
N PRO A 130 12.03 6.34 10.31
CA PRO A 130 11.73 6.91 9.00
C PRO A 130 12.71 8.01 8.59
N ASN A 131 13.29 7.90 7.38
CA ASN A 131 14.26 8.87 6.86
C ASN A 131 13.75 9.72 5.68
N PHE A 132 12.57 9.42 5.13
CA PHE A 132 12.02 10.17 3.99
C PHE A 132 10.99 11.21 4.40
N THR A 133 11.29 12.47 4.10
CA THR A 133 10.43 13.62 4.44
C THR A 133 9.97 14.42 3.20
N GLY A 134 10.19 13.88 1.99
CA GLY A 134 9.98 14.57 0.71
C GLY A 134 8.52 14.83 0.32
N SER A 135 7.54 14.41 1.12
CA SER A 135 6.11 14.75 0.95
C SER A 135 5.38 14.86 2.30
N PHE A 136 4.35 15.70 2.36
CA PHE A 136 3.50 15.85 3.54
C PHE A 136 2.77 14.56 3.89
N TYR A 137 2.37 13.78 2.88
CA TYR A 137 1.85 12.43 3.08
C TYR A 137 2.83 11.56 3.88
N ALA A 138 4.09 11.45 3.45
CA ALA A 138 5.10 10.63 4.13
C ALA A 138 5.33 11.14 5.57
N ARG A 139 5.48 12.45 5.76
CA ARG A 139 5.62 13.07 7.09
C ARG A 139 4.42 12.74 8.00
N SER A 140 3.19 12.79 7.49
CA SER A 140 1.98 12.48 8.26
C SER A 140 1.93 11.00 8.68
N LYS A 141 2.28 10.07 7.78
CA LYS A 141 2.30 8.63 8.10
C LYS A 141 3.39 8.29 9.09
N ALA A 142 4.59 8.85 8.93
CA ALA A 142 5.69 8.68 9.88
C ALA A 142 5.34 9.24 11.27
N LEU A 143 4.70 10.41 11.34
CA LEU A 143 4.23 11.00 12.59
C LEU A 143 3.19 10.12 13.28
N CYS A 144 2.18 9.65 12.55
CA CYS A 144 1.16 8.75 13.08
C CYS A 144 1.79 7.47 13.63
N GLU A 145 2.65 6.82 12.85
CA GLU A 145 3.26 5.55 13.23
C GLU A 145 4.13 5.71 14.49
N ARG A 146 4.94 6.77 14.57
CA ARG A 146 5.72 7.11 15.76
C ARG A 146 4.84 7.34 16.99
N ALA A 147 3.66 7.94 16.82
CA ALA A 147 2.76 8.18 17.93
C ALA A 147 2.07 6.89 18.41
N ILE A 148 1.58 6.05 17.49
CA ILE A 148 0.81 4.86 17.87
C ILE A 148 1.69 3.67 18.27
N ARG A 149 2.94 3.56 17.77
CA ARG A 149 3.80 2.40 18.05
C ARG A 149 4.18 2.24 19.53
N GLU A 150 4.08 3.31 20.31
CA GLU A 150 4.41 3.32 21.74
C GLU A 150 3.34 2.58 22.58
N PHE A 151 2.19 2.27 22.00
CA PHE A 151 1.09 1.58 22.67
C PHE A 151 1.08 0.09 22.29
N PRO A 152 0.85 -0.82 23.25
CA PRO A 152 0.81 -2.25 22.99
C PRO A 152 -0.49 -2.68 22.30
N GLY A 153 -0.53 -3.93 21.83
CA GLY A 153 -1.79 -4.58 21.43
C GLY A 153 -2.30 -4.23 20.03
N MET A 154 -1.46 -3.65 19.17
CA MET A 154 -1.84 -3.30 17.80
C MET A 154 -0.93 -3.93 16.74
N LEU A 155 -1.49 -4.15 15.57
CA LEU A 155 -0.77 -4.60 14.38
C LEU A 155 -0.66 -3.44 13.38
N ILE A 156 0.57 -3.10 12.97
CA ILE A 156 0.81 -2.03 12.00
C ILE A 156 1.41 -2.64 10.74
N LEU A 157 0.77 -2.40 9.60
CA LEU A 157 1.14 -3.03 8.32
C LEU A 157 1.66 -1.98 7.33
N ARG A 158 2.95 -2.01 7.00
CA ARG A 158 3.58 -1.13 6.03
C ARG A 158 3.57 -1.77 4.64
N LEU A 159 2.56 -1.44 3.85
CA LEU A 159 2.53 -1.75 2.42
C LEU A 159 3.16 -0.63 1.57
N ARG A 160 3.56 -0.96 0.34
CA ARG A 160 4.09 0.01 -0.64
C ARG A 160 3.52 -0.25 -2.02
N MET A 161 3.13 0.83 -2.70
CA MET A 161 2.75 0.83 -4.12
C MET A 161 1.85 -0.38 -4.51
N PRO A 162 0.66 -0.51 -3.92
CA PRO A 162 -0.15 -1.72 -4.03
C PRO A 162 -0.57 -2.03 -5.46
N PHE A 163 -0.54 -3.31 -5.82
CA PHE A 163 -0.95 -3.81 -7.14
C PHE A 163 -1.63 -5.18 -7.05
N ASP A 164 -2.39 -5.51 -8.07
CA ASP A 164 -3.02 -6.80 -8.34
C ASP A 164 -3.45 -6.90 -9.81
N GLY A 165 -4.21 -7.93 -10.18
CA GLY A 165 -4.75 -8.11 -11.52
C GLY A 165 -5.94 -7.22 -11.90
N SER A 166 -6.32 -6.23 -11.09
CA SER A 166 -7.46 -5.34 -11.37
C SER A 166 -7.05 -4.08 -12.17
N SER A 167 -8.04 -3.46 -12.83
CA SER A 167 -7.89 -2.17 -13.53
C SER A 167 -8.23 -0.96 -12.65
N HIS A 168 -8.20 -1.13 -11.31
CA HIS A 168 -8.63 -0.06 -10.40
C HIS A 168 -7.69 1.17 -10.49
N PRO A 169 -8.19 2.43 -10.49
CA PRO A 169 -7.33 3.62 -10.65
C PRO A 169 -6.22 3.81 -9.60
N LYS A 170 -6.34 3.18 -8.42
CA LYS A 170 -5.31 3.19 -7.37
C LYS A 170 -4.31 2.03 -7.45
N ASN A 171 -4.52 1.06 -8.34
CA ASN A 171 -3.56 -0.02 -8.60
C ASN A 171 -2.33 0.55 -9.33
N LEU A 172 -1.13 0.17 -8.87
CA LEU A 172 0.14 0.64 -9.43
C LEU A 172 0.25 0.43 -10.94
N ILE A 173 0.00 -0.79 -11.43
CA ILE A 173 0.15 -1.16 -12.85
C ILE A 173 -0.79 -0.31 -13.70
N THR A 174 -2.04 -0.15 -13.27
CA THR A 174 -3.03 0.70 -13.95
C THR A 174 -2.59 2.17 -14.02
N LYS A 175 -1.94 2.67 -12.98
CA LYS A 175 -1.39 4.05 -12.98
C LYS A 175 -0.19 4.18 -13.92
N LEU A 176 0.73 3.22 -13.88
CA LEU A 176 1.96 3.24 -14.69
C LEU A 176 1.64 3.18 -16.19
N ALA A 177 0.66 2.37 -16.59
CA ALA A 177 0.23 2.25 -17.99
C ALA A 177 -0.33 3.56 -18.59
N LYS A 178 -0.57 4.60 -17.76
CA LYS A 178 -0.99 5.94 -18.24
C LYS A 178 0.16 6.92 -18.38
N TYR A 179 1.36 6.58 -17.92
CA TYR A 179 2.50 7.48 -17.94
C TYR A 179 3.36 7.25 -19.17
N ALA A 180 3.59 8.32 -19.94
CA ALA A 180 4.52 8.28 -21.07
C ALA A 180 5.98 8.08 -20.64
N ARG A 181 6.33 8.45 -19.40
CA ARG A 181 7.67 8.31 -18.82
C ARG A 181 7.60 7.65 -17.46
N VAL A 182 8.45 6.65 -17.22
CA VAL A 182 8.49 5.90 -15.96
C VAL A 182 9.90 5.83 -15.39
N ASN A 183 9.99 5.86 -14.06
CA ASN A 183 11.24 5.77 -13.32
C ASN A 183 11.82 4.35 -13.40
N ASP A 184 13.14 4.24 -13.42
CA ASP A 184 13.87 2.95 -13.47
C ASP A 184 14.67 2.72 -12.18
N GLU A 185 14.10 3.10 -11.04
CA GLU A 185 14.66 2.81 -9.72
C GLU A 185 13.92 1.66 -9.06
N GLU A 186 14.69 0.73 -8.52
CA GLU A 186 14.20 -0.44 -7.82
C GLU A 186 13.45 -0.07 -6.54
N ASN A 187 12.34 -0.78 -6.31
CA ASN A 187 11.45 -0.56 -5.18
C ASN A 187 10.91 -1.88 -4.63
N SER A 188 10.69 -1.94 -3.33
CA SER A 188 9.80 -2.95 -2.73
C SER A 188 8.35 -2.57 -2.99
N ILE A 189 7.54 -3.48 -3.51
CA ILE A 189 6.11 -3.25 -3.79
C ILE A 189 5.24 -4.38 -3.22
N THR A 190 3.94 -4.14 -3.08
CA THR A 190 3.01 -5.04 -2.41
C THR A 190 1.94 -5.57 -3.37
N CYS A 191 1.94 -6.88 -3.62
CA CYS A 191 0.83 -7.60 -4.26
C CYS A 191 -0.32 -7.72 -3.25
N LEU A 192 -1.50 -7.19 -3.59
CA LEU A 192 -2.64 -7.17 -2.68
C LEU A 192 -3.14 -8.58 -2.34
N THR A 193 -3.08 -9.52 -3.27
CA THR A 193 -3.46 -10.92 -3.00
C THR A 193 -2.60 -11.53 -1.90
N ASP A 194 -1.28 -11.41 -2.02
CA ASP A 194 -0.34 -11.96 -1.03
C ASP A 194 -0.44 -11.21 0.30
N PHE A 195 -0.56 -9.88 0.23
CA PHE A 195 -0.74 -9.00 1.38
C PHE A 195 -1.95 -9.40 2.24
N LEU A 196 -3.10 -9.67 1.60
CA LEU A 196 -4.34 -10.02 2.32
C LEU A 196 -4.24 -11.39 2.97
N VAL A 197 -3.62 -12.37 2.30
CA VAL A 197 -3.37 -13.71 2.87
C VAL A 197 -2.47 -13.59 4.10
N ALA A 198 -1.34 -12.90 3.98
CA ALA A 198 -0.41 -12.67 5.09
C ALA A 198 -1.08 -11.91 6.25
N THR A 199 -1.85 -10.86 5.92
CA THR A 199 -2.58 -10.06 6.92
C THR A 199 -3.59 -10.91 7.69
N LYS A 200 -4.34 -11.78 7.01
CA LYS A 200 -5.29 -12.67 7.67
C LYS A 200 -4.58 -13.60 8.66
N VAL A 201 -3.44 -14.19 8.28
CA VAL A 201 -2.65 -15.04 9.18
C VAL A 201 -2.19 -14.27 10.41
N LEU A 202 -1.67 -13.05 10.25
CA LEU A 202 -1.23 -12.20 11.37
C LEU A 202 -2.40 -11.84 12.30
N ILE A 203 -3.57 -11.50 11.75
CA ILE A 203 -4.78 -11.20 12.52
C ILE A 203 -5.26 -12.42 13.30
N ASP A 204 -5.32 -13.58 12.66
CA ASP A 204 -5.76 -14.85 13.29
C ASP A 204 -4.83 -15.22 14.46
N ARG A 205 -3.54 -14.87 14.37
CA ARG A 205 -2.54 -15.07 15.43
C ARG A 205 -2.51 -13.97 16.49
N ARG A 206 -3.32 -12.91 16.36
CA ARG A 206 -3.25 -11.70 17.20
C ARG A 206 -1.85 -11.08 17.23
N ALA A 207 -1.12 -11.16 16.12
CA ALA A 207 0.23 -10.60 16.04
C ALA A 207 0.21 -9.09 16.31
N THR A 208 1.24 -8.56 16.97
CA THR A 208 1.37 -7.14 17.29
C THR A 208 2.69 -6.57 16.81
N GLY A 209 2.80 -5.25 16.80
CA GLY A 209 3.95 -4.52 16.31
C GLY A 209 3.86 -4.21 14.82
N ILE A 210 4.95 -3.65 14.30
CA ILE A 210 5.05 -3.22 12.91
C ILE A 210 5.54 -4.39 12.04
N TYR A 211 5.00 -4.51 10.82
CA TYR A 211 5.45 -5.44 9.78
C TYR A 211 5.60 -4.73 8.43
N ASN A 212 6.72 -4.93 7.77
CA ASN A 212 6.91 -4.60 6.36
C ASN A 212 6.21 -5.65 5.49
N MET A 213 5.19 -5.23 4.76
CA MET A 213 4.30 -6.12 4.00
C MET A 213 4.52 -5.94 2.50
N VAL A 214 5.71 -6.30 2.03
CA VAL A 214 6.14 -6.21 0.62
C VAL A 214 6.57 -7.58 0.09
N ASN A 215 6.49 -7.76 -1.21
CA ASN A 215 6.94 -8.98 -1.88
C ASN A 215 8.47 -9.12 -1.84
N GLU A 216 8.95 -10.36 -1.89
CA GLU A 216 10.38 -10.67 -1.90
C GLU A 216 11.05 -10.07 -3.16
N GLY A 217 12.21 -9.44 -2.96
CA GLY A 217 12.97 -8.78 -4.03
C GLY A 217 12.50 -7.37 -4.34
N VAL A 218 12.97 -6.85 -5.47
CA VAL A 218 12.74 -5.47 -5.91
C VAL A 218 12.42 -5.42 -7.39
N ILE A 219 11.67 -4.42 -7.81
CA ILE A 219 11.36 -4.19 -9.22
C ILE A 219 11.21 -2.70 -9.50
N SER A 220 11.68 -2.24 -10.66
CA SER A 220 11.50 -0.85 -11.08
C SER A 220 10.17 -0.65 -11.81
N PRO A 221 9.54 0.54 -11.74
CA PRO A 221 8.36 0.85 -12.56
C PRO A 221 8.59 0.66 -14.06
N TYR A 222 9.80 0.96 -14.56
CA TYR A 222 10.20 0.68 -15.94
C TYR A 222 10.13 -0.81 -16.25
N ARG A 223 10.70 -1.67 -15.40
CA ARG A 223 10.63 -3.13 -15.56
C ARG A 223 9.19 -3.65 -15.56
N ILE A 224 8.30 -3.11 -14.71
CA ILE A 224 6.87 -3.47 -14.73
C ILE A 224 6.24 -3.14 -16.10
N MET A 225 6.58 -2.00 -16.71
CA MET A 225 6.04 -1.62 -18.02
C MET A 225 6.64 -2.43 -19.18
N GLU A 226 7.89 -2.90 -19.07
CA GLU A 226 8.42 -3.89 -20.00
C GLU A 226 7.60 -5.17 -19.98
N LEU A 227 7.31 -5.69 -18.77
CA LEU A 227 6.46 -6.87 -18.57
C LEU A 227 5.03 -6.63 -19.06
N TYR A 228 4.48 -5.44 -18.83
CA TYR A 228 3.15 -5.07 -19.33
C TYR A 228 3.12 -5.11 -20.87
N ARG A 229 4.14 -4.59 -21.54
CA ARG A 229 4.27 -4.67 -23.00
C ARG A 229 4.43 -6.10 -23.50
N GLU A 230 5.19 -6.94 -22.79
CA GLU A 230 5.35 -8.36 -23.12
C GLU A 230 4.04 -9.16 -22.99
N VAL A 231 3.27 -8.91 -21.92
CA VAL A 231 2.15 -9.78 -21.52
C VAL A 231 0.80 -9.22 -21.99
N VAL A 232 0.54 -7.94 -21.76
CA VAL A 232 -0.79 -7.32 -21.86
C VAL A 232 -0.97 -6.62 -23.21
N ASP A 233 -0.08 -5.69 -23.56
CA ASP A 233 -0.21 -4.87 -24.77
C ASP A 233 1.15 -4.66 -25.47
N PRO A 234 1.46 -5.44 -26.53
CA PRO A 234 2.69 -5.32 -27.32
C PRO A 234 2.91 -3.95 -27.96
N HIS A 235 1.86 -3.14 -28.12
CA HIS A 235 1.94 -1.81 -28.69
C HIS A 235 2.10 -0.70 -27.64
N HIS A 236 2.11 -1.05 -26.35
CA HIS A 236 2.29 -0.09 -25.27
C HIS A 236 3.64 0.62 -25.39
N SER A 237 3.62 1.95 -25.39
CA SER A 237 4.81 2.79 -25.56
C SER A 237 5.08 3.63 -24.30
N PHE A 238 6.32 3.59 -23.83
CA PHE A 238 6.80 4.34 -22.69
C PHE A 238 8.30 4.59 -22.82
N GLU A 239 8.76 5.69 -22.22
CA GLU A 239 10.17 6.06 -22.16
C GLU A 239 10.70 5.99 -20.72
N ARG A 240 12.02 5.81 -20.61
CA ARG A 240 12.70 5.95 -19.32
C ARG A 240 12.72 7.42 -18.91
N LEU A 241 12.38 7.72 -17.67
CA LEU A 241 12.52 9.07 -17.14
C LEU A 241 14.02 9.43 -17.00
N PRO A 242 14.53 10.50 -17.64
CA PRO A 242 15.96 10.85 -17.57
C PRO A 242 16.36 11.35 -16.17
N LEU A 243 17.50 10.92 -15.62
CA LEU A 243 18.14 11.61 -14.49
C LEU A 243 18.78 12.92 -15.01
N PRO A 244 18.66 14.10 -14.35
CA PRO A 244 18.14 14.37 -13.00
C PRO A 244 16.68 14.91 -12.98
N SER A 245 15.89 14.66 -14.04
CA SER A 245 14.54 15.24 -14.22
C SER A 245 13.47 14.73 -13.23
N GLN A 246 13.84 13.95 -12.21
CA GLN A 246 12.96 13.70 -11.06
C GLN A 246 12.51 15.01 -10.39
N ALA A 247 13.36 16.05 -10.41
CA ALA A 247 12.97 17.42 -10.08
C ALA A 247 12.09 18.00 -11.20
N GLY A 248 10.76 17.90 -11.07
CA GLY A 248 9.80 18.60 -11.94
C GLY A 248 8.66 17.76 -12.52
N VAL A 249 8.69 16.42 -12.45
CA VAL A 249 7.55 15.57 -12.92
C VAL A 249 6.43 15.48 -11.89
N THR A 250 6.76 15.59 -10.60
CA THR A 250 5.80 15.80 -9.50
C THR A 250 6.25 16.99 -8.67
N LYS A 251 5.31 17.71 -8.05
CA LYS A 251 5.65 18.85 -7.17
C LYS A 251 6.41 18.38 -5.93
N VAL A 252 6.21 17.13 -5.51
CA VAL A 252 6.87 16.51 -4.35
C VAL A 252 7.85 15.40 -4.70
N GLY A 253 8.76 15.12 -3.76
CA GLY A 253 9.64 13.96 -3.85
C GLY A 253 8.86 12.65 -3.74
N ARG A 254 9.35 11.60 -4.40
CA ARG A 254 8.83 10.23 -4.26
C ARG A 254 9.80 9.38 -3.45
N SER A 255 9.27 8.58 -2.54
CA SER A 255 10.03 7.55 -1.83
C SER A 255 10.40 6.46 -2.82
N ASN A 256 11.71 6.23 -2.99
CA ASN A 256 12.24 5.01 -3.60
C ASN A 256 13.06 4.31 -2.52
N CYS A 257 12.63 3.11 -2.10
CA CYS A 257 13.30 2.38 -1.05
C CYS A 257 13.07 0.87 -1.14
N VAL A 258 13.92 0.16 -0.43
CA VAL A 258 13.85 -1.29 -0.23
C VAL A 258 13.57 -1.56 1.24
N LEU A 259 12.57 -2.38 1.53
CA LEU A 259 12.22 -2.81 2.88
C LEU A 259 12.68 -4.24 3.12
N SER A 260 13.13 -4.51 4.35
CA SER A 260 13.42 -5.88 4.78
C SER A 260 12.13 -6.63 5.09
N THR A 261 12.06 -7.89 4.67
CA THR A 261 10.98 -8.84 4.97
C THR A 261 11.34 -9.83 6.08
N THR A 262 12.54 -9.73 6.66
CA THR A 262 13.08 -10.72 7.60
C THR A 262 12.16 -10.98 8.81
N LYS A 263 11.51 -9.94 9.34
CA LYS A 263 10.56 -10.10 10.46
C LYS A 263 9.34 -10.93 10.07
N LEU A 264 8.76 -10.64 8.91
CA LEU A 264 7.60 -11.38 8.39
C LEU A 264 7.97 -12.83 8.07
N GLU A 265 9.17 -13.06 7.55
CA GLU A 265 9.71 -14.40 7.33
C GLU A 265 9.92 -15.16 8.63
N GLY A 266 10.31 -14.47 9.71
CA GLY A 266 10.41 -15.04 11.05
C GLY A 266 9.07 -15.54 11.59
N GLU A 267 7.94 -14.99 11.12
CA GLU A 267 6.59 -15.52 11.38
C GLU A 267 6.24 -16.75 10.51
N GLY A 268 7.16 -17.22 9.68
CA GLY A 268 6.91 -18.27 8.69
C GLY A 268 6.01 -17.81 7.54
N ILE A 269 5.92 -16.50 7.29
CA ILE A 269 5.11 -15.90 6.23
C ILE A 269 6.05 -15.35 5.16
N ARG A 270 5.89 -15.80 3.92
CA ARG A 270 6.63 -15.30 2.75
C ARG A 270 5.65 -14.85 1.68
N LEU A 271 5.75 -13.58 1.30
CA LEU A 271 5.10 -13.08 0.09
C LEU A 271 5.95 -13.53 -1.11
N ARG A 272 5.30 -13.79 -2.24
CA ARG A 272 5.99 -14.36 -3.41
C ARG A 272 7.07 -13.41 -3.96
N PRO A 273 8.04 -13.91 -4.73
CA PRO A 273 8.95 -13.07 -5.49
C PRO A 273 8.19 -12.03 -6.32
N VAL A 274 8.64 -10.78 -6.26
CA VAL A 274 7.89 -9.65 -6.80
C VAL A 274 7.65 -9.74 -8.32
N GLU A 275 8.64 -10.21 -9.09
CA GLU A 275 8.47 -10.36 -10.55
C GLU A 275 7.45 -11.46 -10.89
N GLU A 276 7.38 -12.53 -10.10
CA GLU A 276 6.36 -13.58 -10.26
C GLU A 276 4.96 -13.02 -10.00
N ALA A 277 4.77 -12.31 -8.87
CA ALA A 277 3.50 -11.70 -8.51
C ALA A 277 3.04 -10.65 -9.55
N VAL A 278 3.96 -9.87 -10.11
CA VAL A 278 3.68 -8.92 -11.20
C VAL A 278 3.26 -9.66 -12.47
N ARG A 279 3.98 -10.70 -12.89
CA ARG A 279 3.61 -11.49 -14.08
C ARG A 279 2.23 -12.11 -13.94
N GLU A 280 1.90 -12.70 -12.79
CA GLU A 280 0.57 -13.25 -12.56
C GLU A 280 -0.52 -12.17 -12.63
N SER A 281 -0.28 -11.02 -12.00
CA SER A 281 -1.22 -9.88 -12.04
C SER A 281 -1.45 -9.41 -13.48
N LEU A 282 -0.39 -9.34 -14.30
CA LEU A 282 -0.50 -8.97 -15.73
C LEU A 282 -1.29 -10.01 -16.54
N PHE A 283 -1.09 -11.31 -16.29
CA PHE A 283 -1.91 -12.36 -16.92
C PHE A 283 -3.39 -12.23 -16.56
N GLN A 284 -3.70 -11.93 -15.29
CA GLN A 284 -5.08 -11.68 -14.84
C GLN A 284 -5.68 -10.46 -15.56
N MET A 285 -4.92 -9.36 -15.68
CA MET A 285 -5.37 -8.16 -16.41
C MET A 285 -5.65 -8.46 -17.90
N LYS A 286 -4.76 -9.19 -18.58
CA LYS A 286 -4.95 -9.61 -19.98
C LYS A 286 -6.21 -10.45 -20.14
N ASN A 287 -6.39 -11.43 -19.25
CA ASN A 287 -7.56 -12.31 -19.30
C ASN A 287 -8.86 -11.51 -19.09
N ALA A 288 -8.89 -10.59 -18.13
CA ALA A 288 -10.05 -9.73 -17.91
C ALA A 288 -10.41 -8.86 -19.14
N ALA A 289 -9.40 -8.26 -19.79
CA ALA A 289 -9.60 -7.46 -21.00
C ALA A 289 -10.14 -8.29 -22.18
N SER A 290 -9.62 -9.50 -22.37
CA SER A 290 -10.11 -10.40 -23.43
C SER A 290 -11.55 -10.89 -23.23
N HIS A 291 -12.02 -10.95 -21.97
CA HIS A 291 -13.41 -11.30 -21.67
C HIS A 291 -14.36 -10.11 -21.89
N SER A 292 -13.94 -8.88 -21.57
CA SER A 292 -14.75 -7.69 -21.86
C SER A 292 -14.92 -7.46 -23.36
N GLU A 293 -13.87 -7.64 -24.16
CA GLU A 293 -13.97 -7.50 -25.62
C GLU A 293 -14.91 -8.55 -26.23
N LYS A 294 -14.87 -9.79 -25.74
CA LYS A 294 -15.80 -10.85 -26.17
C LYS A 294 -17.25 -10.56 -25.78
N SER A 295 -17.51 -10.02 -24.59
CA SER A 295 -18.88 -9.64 -24.19
C SER A 295 -19.43 -8.47 -25.01
N ASP A 296 -18.58 -7.53 -25.41
CA ASP A 296 -18.98 -6.38 -26.23
C ASP A 296 -19.27 -6.79 -27.69
N ILE A 297 -18.52 -7.76 -28.23
CA ILE A 297 -18.78 -8.35 -29.56
C ILE A 297 -20.10 -9.15 -29.56
N VAL A 298 -20.38 -9.91 -28.50
CA VAL A 298 -21.64 -10.64 -28.39
C VAL A 298 -22.83 -9.67 -28.29
N ASN A 299 -22.73 -8.60 -27.51
CA ASN A 299 -23.80 -7.60 -27.39
C ASN A 299 -24.02 -6.76 -28.66
N THR A 300 -23.01 -6.58 -29.51
CA THR A 300 -23.16 -5.90 -30.80
C THR A 300 -23.73 -6.81 -31.90
N SER A 301 -23.61 -8.14 -31.76
CA SER A 301 -24.16 -9.12 -32.69
C SER A 301 -25.66 -9.45 -32.51
N PHE A 302 -26.30 -8.95 -31.45
CA PHE A 302 -27.76 -9.05 -31.24
C PHE A 302 -28.53 -7.79 -31.64
N VAL A 303 -27.87 -6.84 -32.30
CA VAL A 303 -28.48 -5.62 -32.85
C VAL A 303 -28.16 -5.52 -34.35
N GLN A 304 -28.58 -6.51 -35.13
CA GLN A 304 -28.80 -6.40 -36.58
C GLN A 304 -29.97 -7.30 -37.00
#